data_AF-A0A2N9HEL0-F1
#
_entry.id   AF-A0A2N9HEL0-F1
#
_cell.length_a   1.000
_cell.length_b   1.000
_cell.length_c   1.000
_cell.angle_alpha   90.00
_cell.angle_beta   90.00
_cell.angle_gamma   90.00
#
_symmetry.space_group_name_H-M   'P 1'
#
loop_
_entity.id
_entity.type
_entity.pdbx_description
1 polymer ?
#
loop_
_entity_poly.entity_id
_entity_poly.type
_entity_poly.pdbx_seq_one_letter_code
_entity_poly.pdbx_strand_id
1 'polypeptide(L)'
;MEAMMNPIFIPLCLSLLLLIPCASQRNYACNKRESTTSQFPFCNTTLSNEDRAKDLVSRLTLQEKVQQLVNSATGISRLGVPQYEWWSEALHGVSYVGPGTSFNVTVPGATSFPAVILQQRALIRHCGIRWDKLCQLRLEPCTMWAYPG
;
A
#
# COMPACT_ATOMS: atom_id res chain seq x y z
N MET A 1 -43.61 28.65 -17.48
CA MET A 1 -42.94 29.63 -16.60
C MET A 1 -41.46 29.31 -16.66
N GLU A 2 -40.80 29.73 -17.74
CA GLU A 2 -39.37 29.54 -17.92
C GLU A 2 -38.65 30.51 -16.98
N ALA A 3 -38.02 29.97 -15.93
CA ALA A 3 -37.24 30.76 -15.00
C ALA A 3 -36.08 31.40 -15.76
N MET A 4 -36.10 32.73 -15.85
CA MET A 4 -35.09 33.52 -16.56
C MET A 4 -33.83 33.52 -15.70
N MET A 5 -32.95 32.53 -15.93
CA MET A 5 -31.64 32.44 -15.28
C MET A 5 -30.82 33.67 -15.68
N ASN A 6 -30.75 34.64 -14.78
CA ASN A 6 -30.09 35.93 -15.00
C ASN A 6 -28.60 35.70 -15.36
N PRO A 7 -28.09 36.23 -16.50
CA PRO A 7 -26.75 35.93 -17.02
C PRO A 7 -25.60 36.33 -16.08
N ILE A 8 -25.89 37.09 -15.03
CA ILE A 8 -24.92 37.51 -13.99
C ILE A 8 -24.64 36.37 -12.97
N PHE A 9 -25.55 35.39 -12.81
CA PHE A 9 -25.36 34.30 -11.84
C PHE A 9 -24.31 33.27 -12.25
N ILE A 10 -24.08 33.11 -13.56
CA ILE A 10 -23.15 32.13 -14.12
C ILE A 10 -21.67 32.47 -13.76
N PRO A 11 -21.16 33.70 -13.98
CA PRO A 11 -19.78 34.03 -13.61
C PRO A 11 -19.56 34.06 -12.08
N LEU A 12 -20.58 34.42 -11.29
CA LEU A 12 -20.51 34.43 -9.84
C LEU A 12 -20.33 33.00 -9.29
N CYS A 13 -21.06 32.03 -9.85
CA CYS A 13 -20.96 30.62 -9.48
C CYS A 13 -19.62 29.99 -9.91
N LEU A 14 -19.09 30.38 -11.08
CA LEU A 14 -17.78 29.93 -11.56
C LEU A 14 -16.63 30.43 -10.68
N SER A 15 -16.71 31.66 -10.19
CA SER A 15 -15.68 32.25 -9.31
C SER A 15 -15.60 31.58 -7.94
N LEU A 16 -16.72 31.03 -7.44
CA LEU A 16 -16.79 30.34 -6.14
C LEU A 16 -16.18 28.92 -6.18
N LEU A 17 -16.18 28.27 -7.35
CA LEU A 17 -15.60 26.93 -7.55
C LEU A 17 -14.06 26.92 -7.61
N LEU A 18 -13.42 28.08 -7.87
CA LEU A 18 -11.95 28.19 -7.98
C LEU A 18 -11.24 28.36 -6.62
N LEU A 19 -11.98 28.53 -5.53
CA LEU A 19 -11.43 28.72 -4.18
C LEU A 19 -11.43 27.44 -3.32
N ILE A 20 -11.74 26.27 -3.88
CA ILE A 20 -11.63 25.01 -3.16
C ILE A 20 -10.23 24.44 -3.40
N PRO A 21 -9.26 24.64 -2.49
CA PRO A 21 -8.00 23.90 -2.57
C PRO A 21 -8.33 22.40 -2.44
N CYS A 22 -8.20 21.67 -3.55
CA CYS A 22 -8.23 20.23 -3.56
C CYS A 22 -6.90 19.71 -2.99
N ALA A 23 -6.72 19.86 -1.68
CA ALA A 23 -5.67 19.15 -0.98
C ALA A 23 -6.20 17.74 -0.67
N SER A 24 -5.97 16.78 -1.57
CA SER A 24 -6.03 15.36 -1.23
C SER A 24 -4.86 15.05 -0.28
N GLN A 25 -4.97 15.50 0.97
CA GLN A 25 -4.06 15.11 2.03
C GLN A 25 -4.47 13.71 2.48
N ARG A 26 -3.91 12.70 1.83
CA ARG A 26 -3.81 11.39 2.47
C ARG A 26 -2.87 11.56 3.66
N ASN A 27 -3.44 11.66 4.85
CA ASN A 27 -2.68 11.69 6.09
C ASN A 27 -2.16 10.28 6.33
N TYR A 28 -0.85 10.13 6.22
CA TYR A 28 -0.14 8.90 6.57
C TYR A 28 0.63 9.14 7.87
N ALA A 29 0.79 8.08 8.67
CA ALA A 29 1.36 8.18 10.01
C ALA A 29 2.74 8.87 10.05
N CYS A 30 3.55 8.70 9.01
CA CYS A 30 4.91 9.25 8.93
C CYS A 30 5.02 10.54 8.11
N ASN A 31 3.93 11.28 7.96
CA ASN A 31 3.95 12.57 7.26
C ASN A 31 4.80 13.59 8.05
N LYS A 32 5.91 14.05 7.47
CA LYS A 32 6.83 15.04 8.09
C LYS A 32 6.16 16.37 8.44
N ARG A 33 4.99 16.67 7.85
CA ARG A 33 4.21 17.89 8.16
C ARG A 33 3.44 17.77 9.47
N GLU A 34 3.24 16.55 9.98
CA GLU A 34 2.52 16.26 11.21
C GLU A 34 3.52 15.75 12.25
N SER A 35 3.94 16.64 13.15
CA SER A 35 5.05 16.37 14.07
C SER A 35 4.73 15.30 15.12
N THR A 36 3.47 15.15 15.51
CA THR A 36 3.07 14.24 16.59
C THR A 36 3.20 12.76 16.20
N THR A 37 2.85 12.39 14.97
CA THR A 37 2.89 10.99 14.51
C THR A 37 4.20 10.64 13.79
N SER A 38 4.84 11.61 13.15
CA SER A 38 6.09 11.38 12.42
C SER A 38 7.30 11.08 13.30
N GLN A 39 7.25 11.42 14.59
CA GLN A 39 8.31 11.17 15.56
C GLN A 39 8.31 9.75 16.13
N PHE A 40 7.30 8.92 15.83
CA PHE A 40 7.26 7.56 16.34
C PHE A 40 8.39 6.69 15.76
N PRO A 41 8.95 5.75 16.55
CA PRO A 41 10.01 4.84 16.07
C PRO A 41 9.63 4.06 14.81
N PHE A 42 8.38 3.66 14.64
CA PHE A 42 7.94 3.00 13.39
C PHE A 42 8.10 3.87 12.13
N CYS A 43 8.24 5.19 12.27
CA CYS A 43 8.55 6.13 11.19
C CYS A 43 10.05 6.33 10.93
N ASN A 44 10.92 5.80 11.79
CA ASN A 44 12.36 5.89 11.59
C ASN A 44 12.84 4.85 10.56
N THR A 45 13.31 5.33 9.41
CA THR A 45 13.80 4.47 8.31
C THR A 45 15.19 3.88 8.56
N THR A 46 15.89 4.27 9.63
CA THR A 46 17.17 3.64 10.01
C THR A 46 16.99 2.35 10.80
N LEU A 47 15.79 2.10 11.36
CA LEU A 47 15.44 0.87 12.06
C LEU A 47 15.04 -0.23 11.07
N SER A 48 15.18 -1.49 11.48
CA SER A 48 14.72 -2.62 10.69
C SER A 48 13.19 -2.59 10.52
N ASN A 49 12.68 -3.19 9.44
CA ASN A 49 11.24 -3.30 9.23
C ASN A 49 10.55 -4.06 10.36
N GLU A 50 11.23 -5.04 10.96
CA GLU A 50 10.71 -5.83 12.06
C GLU A 50 10.57 -4.98 13.33
N ASP A 51 11.57 -4.16 13.67
CA ASP A 51 11.51 -3.27 14.83
C ASP A 51 10.43 -2.20 14.66
N ARG A 52 10.29 -1.67 13.44
CA ARG A 52 9.23 -0.71 13.11
C ARG A 52 7.83 -1.33 13.24
N ALA A 53 7.66 -2.56 12.77
CA ALA A 53 6.39 -3.29 12.89
C ALA A 53 6.08 -3.61 14.36
N LYS A 54 7.07 -4.06 15.14
CA LYS A 54 6.93 -4.32 16.57
C LYS A 54 6.52 -3.07 17.34
N ASP A 55 7.16 -1.93 17.07
CA ASP A 55 6.81 -0.65 17.69
C ASP A 55 5.36 -0.27 17.38
N LEU A 56 4.94 -0.35 16.10
CA LEU A 56 3.56 -0.07 15.70
C LEU A 56 2.55 -0.98 16.43
N VAL A 57 2.76 -2.30 16.42
CA VAL A 57 1.84 -3.28 17.04
C VAL A 57 1.81 -3.13 18.57
N SER A 58 2.93 -2.77 19.20
CA SER A 58 2.97 -2.55 20.65
C SER A 58 2.13 -1.35 21.10
N ARG A 59 1.92 -0.37 20.23
CA ARG A 59 1.11 0.83 20.49
C ARG A 59 -0.40 0.61 20.33
N LEU A 60 -0.81 -0.50 19.73
CA LEU A 60 -2.21 -0.82 19.50
C LEU A 60 -2.87 -1.36 20.76
N THR A 61 -4.07 -0.87 21.05
CA THR A 61 -4.99 -1.49 22.01
C THR A 61 -5.44 -2.86 21.50
N LEU A 62 -5.97 -3.69 22.41
CA LEU A 62 -6.48 -5.00 22.03
C LEU A 62 -7.62 -4.90 20.98
N GLN A 63 -8.52 -3.92 21.14
CA GLN A 63 -9.59 -3.70 20.15
C GLN A 63 -9.01 -3.32 18.79
N GLU A 64 -8.06 -2.36 18.73
CA GLU A 64 -7.41 -1.96 17.48
C GLU A 64 -6.73 -3.16 16.81
N LYS A 65 -6.04 -4.03 17.55
CA LYS A 65 -5.41 -5.24 17.01
C LYS A 65 -6.41 -6.17 16.35
N VAL A 66 -7.55 -6.43 17.00
CA VAL A 66 -8.60 -7.29 16.44
C VAL A 66 -9.13 -6.72 15.12
N GLN A 67 -9.28 -5.39 15.02
CA GLN A 67 -9.71 -4.72 13.79
C GLN A 67 -8.68 -4.77 12.64
N GLN A 68 -7.41 -5.15 12.92
CA GLN A 68 -6.38 -5.34 11.89
C GLN A 68 -6.33 -6.77 11.33
N LEU A 69 -7.11 -7.72 11.87
CA LEU A 69 -7.03 -9.14 11.46
C LEU A 69 -7.91 -9.49 10.25
N VAL A 70 -8.66 -8.52 9.73
CA VAL A 70 -9.51 -8.68 8.54
C VAL A 70 -8.90 -7.95 7.35
N ASN A 71 -9.33 -8.31 6.14
CA ASN A 71 -8.85 -7.69 4.89
C ASN A 71 -9.10 -6.18 4.86
N SER A 72 -10.29 -5.76 5.33
CA SER A 72 -10.64 -4.35 5.49
C SER A 72 -10.20 -3.82 6.85
N ALA A 73 -8.89 -3.66 7.02
CA ALA A 73 -8.31 -3.22 8.28
C ALA A 73 -8.67 -1.75 8.55
N THR A 74 -9.36 -1.49 9.66
CA THR A 74 -9.81 -0.15 10.03
C THR A 74 -8.63 0.76 10.36
N GLY A 75 -8.71 2.04 10.00
CA GLY A 75 -7.66 3.02 10.33
C GLY A 75 -7.54 3.27 11.83
N ILE A 76 -6.34 3.64 12.28
CA ILE A 76 -6.04 4.01 13.67
C ILE A 76 -5.70 5.50 13.70
N SER A 77 -6.75 6.33 13.82
CA SER A 77 -6.63 7.80 13.73
C SER A 77 -5.64 8.39 14.74
N ARG A 78 -5.57 7.84 15.96
CA ARG A 78 -4.64 8.31 17.01
C ARG A 78 -3.17 8.17 16.61
N LEU A 79 -2.84 7.19 15.76
CA LEU A 79 -1.49 6.95 15.26
C LEU A 79 -1.29 7.48 13.84
N GLY A 80 -2.29 8.13 13.24
CA GLY A 80 -2.26 8.59 11.85
C GLY A 80 -2.22 7.44 10.84
N VAL A 81 -2.59 6.21 11.23
CA VAL A 81 -2.59 5.05 10.32
C VAL A 81 -3.91 5.05 9.55
N PRO A 82 -3.90 5.18 8.22
CA PRO A 82 -5.12 5.14 7.43
C PRO A 82 -5.72 3.72 7.40
N GLN A 83 -6.99 3.62 7.03
CA GLN A 83 -7.60 2.33 6.68
C GLN A 83 -6.78 1.66 5.57
N TYR A 84 -6.62 0.34 5.66
CA TYR A 84 -5.86 -0.43 4.70
C TYR A 84 -6.63 -1.66 4.26
N GLU A 85 -6.69 -1.87 2.96
CA GLU A 85 -7.25 -3.08 2.37
C GLU A 85 -6.12 -3.92 1.81
N TRP A 86 -5.85 -5.07 2.44
CA TRP A 86 -4.73 -5.92 2.02
C TRP A 86 -5.11 -6.99 1.02
N TRP A 87 -6.41 -7.26 0.80
CA TRP A 87 -6.83 -8.13 -0.29
C TRP A 87 -6.75 -7.39 -1.63
N SER A 88 -5.81 -7.84 -2.46
CA SER A 88 -5.70 -7.46 -3.87
C SER A 88 -5.36 -8.69 -4.69
N GLU A 89 -5.85 -8.73 -5.93
CA GLU A 89 -5.63 -9.86 -6.84
C GLU A 89 -4.82 -9.39 -8.05
N ALA A 90 -3.82 -10.18 -8.44
CA ALA A 90 -2.93 -9.82 -9.56
C ALA A 90 -2.46 -11.01 -10.41
N LEU A 91 -3.16 -12.16 -10.37
CA LEU A 91 -2.68 -13.43 -10.95
C LEU A 91 -2.32 -13.31 -12.45
N HIS A 92 -3.09 -12.54 -13.21
CA HIS A 92 -2.94 -12.38 -14.66
C HIS A 92 -3.08 -10.90 -15.06
N GLY A 93 -2.53 -10.01 -14.21
CA GLY A 93 -2.82 -8.58 -14.24
C GLY A 93 -3.54 -8.16 -12.97
N VAL A 94 -3.32 -6.92 -12.55
CA VAL A 94 -3.97 -6.38 -11.35
C VAL A 94 -5.47 -6.29 -11.60
N SER A 95 -6.22 -6.99 -10.77
CA SER A 95 -7.67 -7.05 -10.82
C SER A 95 -8.28 -5.71 -10.45
N TYR A 96 -9.39 -5.38 -11.10
CA TYR A 96 -10.29 -4.32 -10.65
C TYR A 96 -11.37 -4.87 -9.69
N VAL A 97 -11.32 -6.16 -9.36
CA VAL A 97 -12.17 -6.80 -8.37
C VAL A 97 -11.48 -6.75 -7.01
N GLY A 98 -12.25 -6.38 -5.97
CA GLY A 98 -11.77 -6.24 -4.60
C GLY A 98 -11.45 -4.78 -4.23
N PRO A 99 -11.38 -4.44 -2.93
CA PRO A 99 -11.30 -3.04 -2.51
C PRO A 99 -9.85 -2.49 -2.48
N GLY A 100 -8.84 -3.34 -2.61
CA GLY A 100 -7.44 -2.96 -2.39
C GLY A 100 -6.77 -2.22 -3.55
N THR A 101 -7.30 -2.35 -4.78
CA THR A 101 -6.75 -1.65 -5.95
C THR A 101 -7.85 -0.96 -6.75
N SER A 102 -7.62 0.30 -7.13
CA SER A 102 -8.52 1.06 -7.97
C SER A 102 -7.76 1.77 -9.09
N PHE A 103 -8.35 1.74 -10.28
CA PHE A 103 -7.86 2.39 -11.48
C PHE A 103 -8.67 3.66 -11.74
N ASN A 104 -8.04 4.67 -12.36
CA ASN A 104 -8.69 5.93 -12.72
C ASN A 104 -8.69 6.12 -14.24
N VAL A 105 -9.31 7.18 -14.74
CA VAL A 105 -9.33 7.49 -16.19
C VAL A 105 -7.94 7.64 -16.81
N THR A 106 -6.93 8.02 -16.03
CA THR A 106 -5.54 8.17 -16.50
C THR A 106 -4.82 6.83 -16.63
N VAL A 107 -5.10 5.90 -15.72
CA VAL A 107 -4.57 4.54 -15.70
C VAL A 107 -5.77 3.59 -15.60
N PRO A 108 -6.43 3.27 -16.74
CA PRO A 108 -7.71 2.55 -16.75
C PRO A 108 -7.59 1.07 -16.36
N GLY A 109 -6.37 0.55 -16.28
CA GLY A 109 -6.08 -0.81 -15.83
C GLY A 109 -4.57 -1.06 -15.80
N ALA A 110 -4.14 -2.06 -15.05
CA ALA A 110 -2.78 -2.59 -15.19
C ALA A 110 -2.76 -3.50 -16.42
N THR A 111 -1.96 -3.15 -17.42
CA THR A 111 -1.77 -4.03 -18.58
C THR A 111 -1.04 -5.30 -18.13
N SER A 112 -1.68 -6.44 -18.37
CA SER A 112 -1.13 -7.77 -18.12
C SER A 112 -0.14 -8.13 -19.22
N PHE A 113 1.06 -7.55 -19.17
CA PHE A 113 2.18 -8.15 -19.88
C PHE A 113 2.65 -9.36 -19.03
N PRO A 114 2.46 -10.61 -19.49
CA PRO A 114 2.75 -11.82 -18.71
C PRO A 114 4.26 -12.05 -18.47
N ALA A 115 5.11 -11.05 -18.71
CA ALA A 115 6.55 -11.15 -18.58
C ALA A 115 7.04 -11.16 -17.12
N VAL A 116 6.23 -10.74 -16.13
CA VAL A 116 6.71 -10.57 -14.73
C VAL A 116 7.08 -11.91 -14.07
N ILE A 117 6.33 -13.00 -14.33
CA ILE A 117 6.68 -14.33 -13.80
C ILE A 117 8.02 -14.82 -14.39
N LEU A 118 8.34 -14.45 -15.62
CA LEU A 118 9.62 -14.77 -16.25
C LEU A 118 10.74 -13.80 -15.87
N GLN A 119 10.43 -12.53 -15.56
CA GLN A 119 11.42 -11.51 -15.19
C GLN A 119 12.06 -11.80 -13.83
N GLN A 120 11.29 -12.33 -12.85
CA GLN A 120 11.85 -12.80 -11.58
C GLN A 120 12.87 -13.93 -11.77
N ARG A 121 12.66 -14.82 -12.76
CA ARG A 121 13.61 -15.91 -13.10
C ARG A 121 14.79 -15.45 -13.96
N ALA A 122 14.61 -14.43 -14.81
CA ALA A 122 15.66 -13.92 -15.68
C ALA A 122 16.72 -13.11 -14.91
N LEU A 123 16.31 -12.37 -13.87
CA LEU A 123 17.23 -11.61 -12.99
C LEU A 123 18.23 -12.51 -12.25
N ILE A 124 17.83 -13.74 -11.91
CA ILE A 124 18.73 -14.73 -11.29
C ILE A 124 19.77 -15.27 -12.29
N ARG A 125 19.43 -15.39 -13.58
CA ARG A 125 20.37 -15.86 -14.62
C ARG A 125 21.36 -14.78 -15.09
N HIS A 126 21.01 -13.50 -14.98
CA HIS A 126 21.82 -12.43 -15.57
C HIS A 126 22.81 -11.78 -14.59
N CYS A 127 22.64 -11.97 -13.28
CA CYS A 127 23.50 -11.34 -12.26
C CYS A 127 24.72 -12.19 -11.84
N GLY A 128 25.01 -13.32 -12.50
CA GLY A 128 26.26 -14.05 -12.30
C GLY A 128 26.54 -14.52 -10.87
N ILE A 129 25.50 -14.83 -10.08
CA ILE A 129 25.69 -15.53 -8.82
C ILE A 129 26.13 -16.95 -9.16
N ARG A 130 27.34 -17.30 -8.76
CA ARG A 130 28.00 -18.55 -9.11
C ARG A 130 27.30 -19.71 -8.39
N TRP A 131 26.80 -20.66 -9.19
CA TRP A 131 26.03 -21.84 -8.82
C TRP A 131 26.90 -23.04 -8.38
N ASP A 132 28.19 -22.84 -8.13
CA ASP A 132 29.20 -23.89 -8.01
C ASP A 132 29.16 -24.70 -6.71
N LYS A 133 28.25 -24.38 -5.79
CA LYS A 133 28.02 -25.16 -4.57
C LYS A 133 26.52 -25.37 -4.36
N LEU A 134 25.97 -26.40 -5.01
CA LEU A 134 24.87 -27.27 -4.54
C LEU A 134 23.87 -27.67 -5.66
N CYS A 135 24.40 -28.16 -6.78
CA CYS A 135 23.90 -29.45 -7.23
C CYS A 135 24.10 -30.44 -6.08
N GLN A 136 23.02 -30.88 -5.44
CA GLN A 136 22.89 -32.29 -5.08
C GLN A 136 21.42 -32.65 -4.88
N LEU A 137 20.94 -33.43 -5.87
CA LEU A 137 20.00 -34.53 -5.72
C LEU A 137 18.50 -34.20 -5.83
N ARG A 138 17.94 -34.66 -6.95
CA ARG A 138 16.56 -35.12 -7.06
C ARG A 138 16.37 -36.33 -6.11
N LEU A 139 15.20 -36.38 -5.45
CA LEU A 139 14.48 -37.49 -4.77
C LEU A 139 14.67 -37.66 -3.23
N GLU A 140 13.66 -37.21 -2.46
CA GLU A 140 13.31 -37.38 -1.00
C GLU A 140 14.17 -36.71 0.12
N PRO A 141 13.62 -36.44 1.34
CA PRO A 141 12.61 -35.42 1.68
C PRO A 141 13.15 -34.28 2.57
N CYS A 142 12.44 -33.14 2.55
CA CYS A 142 12.60 -32.00 3.44
C CYS A 142 12.22 -32.35 4.89
N THR A 143 13.11 -33.01 5.62
CA THR A 143 13.06 -33.03 7.08
C THR A 143 14.44 -32.67 7.58
N MET A 144 14.60 -31.47 8.12
CA MET A 144 14.67 -31.27 9.56
C MET A 144 15.02 -29.81 9.81
N TRP A 145 14.12 -29.11 10.51
CA TRP A 145 14.45 -28.19 11.59
C TRP A 145 15.91 -27.72 11.70
N ALA A 146 16.11 -26.40 11.57
CA ALA A 146 16.72 -25.60 12.63
C ALA A 146 16.96 -24.15 12.18
N TYR A 147 16.18 -23.21 12.75
CA TYR A 147 16.81 -22.10 13.50
C TYR A 147 17.66 -22.74 14.62
N PRO A 148 18.76 -22.13 15.14
CA PRO A 148 19.09 -20.70 15.18
C PRO A 148 20.59 -20.38 14.92
N GLY A 149 20.93 -19.08 14.93
CA GLY A 149 22.30 -18.57 14.96
C GLY A 149 22.43 -17.24 14.25
#